data_AF-A0A3S9LWD5-F1
#
_entry.id   AF-A0A3S9LWD5-F1
#
_cell.length_a   1.000
_cell.length_b   1.000
_cell.length_c   1.000
_cell.angle_alpha   90.00
_cell.angle_beta   90.00
_cell.angle_gamma   90.00
#
_symmetry.space_group_name_H-M   'P 1'
#
loop_
_entity.id
_entity.type
_entity.pdbx_description
1 polymer ?
#
loop_
_entity_poly.entity_id
_entity_poly.type
_entity_poly.pdbx_seq_one_letter_code
_entity_poly.pdbx_strand_id
1 'polypeptide(L)'
;MNNCSVNIGYLINEPYMHAVKKNNSFEYNGVDLAILQVIANHLNFTINLSEMEGSKNVMKTQKIANSLHSNRSYDLIIGGMVWQPKDDIDYTIAYEVVQIVWLVPVQPEVTSFMALISPLEMTVWFAIIVVFLFAIIIRFTLFYKISFLEIFAIIIGVAWNRQPMGYYYRTMFISWIIFGFILTQFYLASLPGRLLEDPEEEIDTINDLLDSGIPLGGSKLAKLFFVGNRTINSSSTSSGLIDKIFKKFIVFERIDYEKKVQDLISGK
;
A
#
# COMPACT_ATOMS: atom_id res chain seq x y z
N MET A 1 34.83 2.78 33.19
CA MET A 1 34.34 1.95 34.31
C MET A 1 35.00 0.61 34.17
N ASN A 2 36.26 0.46 34.62
CA ASN A 2 36.99 -0.78 34.35
C ASN A 2 36.42 -1.91 35.20
N ASN A 3 35.99 -2.99 34.54
CA ASN A 3 35.61 -4.25 35.17
C ASN A 3 34.28 -4.25 35.95
N CYS A 4 33.36 -3.32 35.65
CA CYS A 4 31.99 -3.35 36.18
C CYS A 4 31.08 -4.21 35.29
N SER A 5 30.15 -4.94 35.88
CA SER A 5 29.08 -5.63 35.16
C SER A 5 27.80 -4.81 35.17
N VAL A 6 27.19 -4.59 34.01
CA VAL A 6 25.92 -3.87 33.86
C VAL A 6 24.82 -4.87 33.55
N ASN A 7 23.75 -4.85 34.34
CA ASN A 7 22.60 -5.74 34.14
C ASN A 7 21.63 -5.09 33.15
N ILE A 8 21.44 -5.75 32.01
CA ILE A 8 20.63 -5.23 30.91
C ILE A 8 19.39 -6.11 30.73
N GLY A 9 18.23 -5.49 30.89
CA GLY A 9 16.94 -6.09 30.54
C GLY A 9 16.68 -5.93 29.04
N TYR A 10 16.20 -6.97 28.36
CA TYR A 10 15.81 -6.85 26.96
C TYR A 10 14.37 -7.29 26.68
N LEU A 11 13.78 -6.67 25.67
CA LEU A 11 12.50 -7.05 25.08
C LEU A 11 12.72 -7.62 23.69
N ILE A 12 12.08 -8.76 23.40
CA ILE A 12 12.10 -9.37 22.06
C ILE A 12 11.22 -8.53 21.13
N ASN A 13 11.86 -7.84 20.19
CA ASN A 13 11.25 -6.97 19.20
C ASN A 13 12.16 -6.89 17.98
N GLU A 14 11.78 -7.49 16.86
CA GLU A 14 12.55 -7.42 15.62
C GLU A 14 12.40 -6.03 14.99
N PRO A 15 13.46 -5.45 14.38
CA PRO A 15 14.83 -5.98 14.24
C PRO A 15 15.77 -5.65 15.42
N TYR A 16 15.28 -4.96 16.45
CA TYR A 16 16.07 -4.43 17.58
C TYR A 16 16.71 -5.49 18.46
N MET A 17 16.00 -6.58 18.71
CA MET A 17 16.45 -7.71 19.53
C MET A 17 15.67 -8.97 19.18
N HIS A 18 16.38 -10.04 18.81
CA HIS A 18 15.83 -11.35 18.52
C HIS A 18 16.81 -12.46 18.92
N ALA A 19 16.28 -13.65 19.14
CA ALA A 19 17.09 -14.82 19.46
C ALA A 19 17.34 -15.64 18.18
N VAL A 20 18.60 -15.84 17.83
CA VAL A 20 19.05 -16.71 16.74
C VAL A 20 19.49 -18.04 17.34
N LYS A 21 18.90 -19.14 16.88
CA LYS A 21 19.30 -20.48 17.32
C LYS A 21 20.56 -20.91 16.55
N LYS A 22 21.66 -21.16 17.25
CA LYS A 22 22.92 -21.64 16.66
C LYS A 22 23.48 -22.79 17.49
N ASN A 23 23.68 -23.96 16.86
CA ASN A 23 24.30 -25.14 17.48
C ASN A 23 23.83 -25.43 18.92
N ASN A 24 22.52 -25.52 19.14
CA ASN A 24 21.87 -25.77 20.44
C ASN A 24 21.96 -24.67 21.51
N SER A 25 22.62 -23.53 21.26
CA SER A 25 22.49 -22.33 22.09
C SER A 25 21.62 -21.27 21.42
N PHE A 26 20.98 -20.43 22.24
CA PHE A 26 20.36 -19.20 21.77
C PHE A 26 21.42 -18.10 21.80
N GLU A 27 21.77 -17.58 20.63
CA GLU A 27 22.59 -16.39 20.48
C GLU A 27 21.65 -15.20 20.30
N TYR A 28 21.82 -14.15 21.08
CA TYR A 28 21.01 -12.93 20.93
C TYR A 28 21.66 -12.02 19.91
N ASN A 29 20.86 -11.48 19.01
CA ASN A 29 21.30 -10.53 18.00
C ASN A 29 20.27 -9.41 17.85
N GLY A 30 20.72 -8.27 17.36
CA GLY A 30 19.87 -7.10 17.17
C GLY A 30 20.65 -5.81 17.16
N VAL A 31 20.03 -4.77 16.60
CA VAL A 31 20.65 -3.45 16.47
C VAL A 31 21.03 -2.88 17.84
N ASP A 32 20.13 -2.99 18.82
CA ASP A 32 20.36 -2.43 20.16
C ASP A 32 21.52 -3.15 20.88
N LEU A 33 21.61 -4.47 20.72
CA LEU A 33 22.69 -5.25 21.31
C LEU A 33 24.04 -4.94 20.65
N ALA A 34 24.07 -4.77 19.33
CA ALA A 34 25.28 -4.41 18.60
C ALA A 34 25.81 -3.03 19.06
N ILE A 35 24.92 -2.04 19.20
CA ILE A 35 25.28 -0.72 19.75
C ILE A 35 25.86 -0.86 21.16
N LEU A 36 25.22 -1.65 22.02
CA LEU A 36 25.70 -1.86 23.39
C LEU A 36 27.04 -2.57 23.47
N GLN A 37 27.30 -3.55 22.60
CA GLN A 37 28.59 -4.22 22.54
C GLN A 37 29.71 -3.24 22.17
N VAL A 38 29.46 -2.31 21.24
CA VAL A 38 30.42 -1.26 20.89
C VAL A 38 30.68 -0.33 22.09
N ILE A 39 29.62 0.08 22.80
CA ILE A 39 29.73 0.91 24.00
C ILE A 39 30.49 0.18 25.12
N ALA A 40 30.19 -1.11 25.34
CA ALA A 40 30.85 -1.95 26.33
C ALA A 40 32.34 -2.13 26.04
N ASN A 41 32.70 -2.36 24.78
CA ASN A 41 34.09 -2.46 24.33
C ASN A 41 34.84 -1.14 24.51
N HIS A 42 34.17 0.00 24.28
CA HIS A 42 34.80 1.31 24.42
C HIS A 42 34.95 1.75 25.88
N LEU A 43 33.98 1.44 26.74
CA LEU A 43 33.94 1.83 28.15
C LEU A 43 34.49 0.76 29.11
N ASN A 44 34.83 -0.42 28.57
CA ASN A 44 35.44 -1.57 29.23
C ASN A 44 34.63 -2.17 30.38
N PHE A 45 33.34 -2.43 30.14
CA PHE A 45 32.41 -3.09 31.08
C PHE A 45 31.83 -4.39 30.49
N THR A 46 31.33 -5.27 31.35
CA THR A 46 30.70 -6.53 30.94
C THR A 46 29.18 -6.41 30.93
N ILE A 47 28.54 -7.05 29.95
CA ILE A 47 27.08 -7.01 29.76
C ILE A 47 26.47 -8.30 30.31
N ASN A 48 25.54 -8.19 31.26
CA ASN A 48 24.69 -9.29 31.71
C ASN A 48 23.29 -9.14 31.12
N LEU A 49 22.96 -9.96 30.12
CA LEU A 49 21.64 -9.92 29.46
C LEU A 49 20.62 -10.78 30.20
N SER A 50 19.40 -10.27 30.33
CA SER A 50 18.29 -10.97 30.95
C SER A 50 16.97 -10.59 30.30
N GLU A 51 16.15 -11.60 29.99
CA GLU A 51 14.85 -11.35 29.38
C GLU A 51 13.89 -10.74 30.40
N MET A 52 13.15 -9.71 30.01
CA MET A 52 12.11 -9.17 30.86
C MET A 52 10.86 -10.05 30.84
N GLU A 53 10.46 -10.53 32.02
CA GLU A 53 9.28 -11.36 32.21
C GLU A 53 7.98 -10.57 31.89
N GLY A 54 7.30 -10.97 30.82
CA GLY A 54 6.08 -10.30 30.34
C GLY A 54 6.25 -9.46 29.06
N SER A 55 7.33 -9.67 28.29
CA SER A 55 7.56 -9.12 26.95
C SER A 55 6.36 -9.23 25.98
N LYS A 56 5.43 -10.15 26.26
CA LYS A 56 4.24 -10.47 25.45
C LYS A 56 3.00 -9.61 25.74
N ASN A 57 2.87 -8.98 26.93
CA ASN A 57 1.62 -8.31 27.34
C ASN A 57 1.75 -6.78 27.52
N VAL A 58 0.66 -6.09 27.15
CA VAL A 58 0.56 -4.66 26.77
C VAL A 58 0.74 -3.63 27.92
N MET A 59 1.05 -4.06 29.14
CA MET A 59 1.41 -3.14 30.25
C MET A 59 2.93 -3.00 30.39
N LYS A 60 3.60 -2.61 29.30
CA LYS A 60 5.07 -2.50 29.25
C LYS A 60 5.61 -1.38 30.15
N THR A 61 5.07 -0.16 30.08
CA THR A 61 5.74 1.01 30.70
C THR A 61 5.75 1.00 32.22
N GLN A 62 4.67 0.58 32.88
CA GLN A 62 4.63 0.50 34.35
C GLN A 62 5.55 -0.61 34.89
N LYS A 63 5.62 -1.76 34.19
CA LYS A 63 6.51 -2.86 34.57
C LYS A 63 7.98 -2.49 34.35
N ILE A 64 8.28 -1.79 33.26
CA ILE A 64 9.62 -1.24 32.97
C ILE A 64 10.03 -0.28 34.10
N ALA A 65 9.19 0.71 34.42
CA ALA A 65 9.45 1.66 35.51
C ALA A 65 9.68 0.94 36.84
N ASN A 66 8.82 -0.02 37.20
CA ASN A 66 8.96 -0.79 38.44
C ASN A 66 10.24 -1.64 38.46
N SER A 67 10.66 -2.21 37.32
CA SER A 67 11.89 -3.01 37.23
C SER A 67 13.17 -2.18 37.36
N LEU A 68 13.13 -0.93 36.89
CA LEU A 68 14.23 0.03 36.99
C LEU A 68 14.31 0.66 38.39
N HIS A 69 13.17 1.12 38.93
CA HIS A 69 13.13 1.87 40.19
C HIS A 69 12.97 1.02 41.44
N SER A 70 11.93 0.19 41.46
CA SER A 70 11.54 -0.52 42.70
C SER A 70 12.41 -1.75 42.95
N ASN A 71 12.69 -2.52 41.89
CA ASN A 71 13.41 -3.79 42.04
C ASN A 71 14.91 -3.69 41.71
N ARG A 72 15.34 -2.60 41.04
CA ARG A 72 16.70 -2.37 40.53
C ARG A 72 17.33 -3.63 39.91
N SER A 73 16.51 -4.42 39.22
CA SER A 73 16.95 -5.70 38.66
C SER A 73 17.76 -5.50 37.38
N TYR A 74 17.57 -4.34 36.73
CA TYR A 74 18.23 -3.95 35.51
C TYR A 74 18.71 -2.50 35.65
N ASP A 75 19.92 -2.24 35.18
CA ASP A 75 20.52 -0.90 35.10
C ASP A 75 20.13 -0.20 33.79
N LEU A 76 19.92 -0.98 32.73
CA LEU A 76 19.55 -0.49 31.40
C LEU A 76 18.53 -1.44 30.76
N ILE A 77 17.63 -0.90 29.93
CA ILE A 77 16.67 -1.69 29.18
C ILE A 77 16.73 -1.36 27.68
N ILE A 78 16.71 -2.40 26.85
CA ILE A 78 16.75 -2.32 25.37
C ILE A 78 15.63 -3.13 24.70
N GLY A 79 15.39 -2.91 23.40
CA GLY A 79 14.43 -3.67 22.60
C GLY A 79 13.46 -2.78 21.81
N GLY A 80 13.95 -1.70 21.20
CA GLY A 80 13.14 -0.80 20.36
C GLY A 80 12.07 -0.05 21.16
N MET A 81 12.49 0.67 22.18
CA MET A 81 11.59 1.46 23.01
C MET A 81 11.22 2.77 22.30
N VAL A 82 9.92 3.04 22.20
CA VAL A 82 9.43 4.35 21.75
C VAL A 82 9.55 5.33 22.91
N TRP A 83 10.17 6.48 22.64
CA TRP A 83 10.30 7.55 23.63
C TRP A 83 8.92 8.02 24.09
N GLN A 84 8.66 7.90 25.40
CA GLN A 84 7.45 8.37 26.04
C GLN A 84 7.87 9.15 27.28
N PRO A 85 7.86 10.49 27.26
CA PRO A 85 8.28 11.28 28.42
C PRO A 85 7.37 10.94 29.60
N LYS A 86 7.96 10.32 30.62
CA LYS A 86 7.36 10.04 31.92
C LYS A 86 8.38 10.40 32.98
N ASP A 87 7.90 10.95 34.09
CA ASP A 87 8.76 11.44 35.18
C ASP A 87 9.59 10.33 35.84
N ASP A 88 9.21 9.07 35.61
CA ASP A 88 9.82 7.90 36.23
C ASP A 88 10.85 7.18 35.32
N ILE A 89 11.17 7.63 34.11
CA ILE A 89 12.17 6.94 33.27
C ILE A 89 12.98 7.95 32.47
N ASP A 90 14.30 7.92 32.65
CA ASP A 90 15.22 8.66 31.80
C ASP A 90 15.51 7.87 30.53
N TYR A 91 15.34 8.54 29.39
CA TYR A 91 15.66 8.01 28.07
C TYR A 91 17.00 8.58 27.61
N THR A 92 17.77 7.77 26.89
CA THR A 92 18.94 8.28 26.16
C THR A 92 18.50 9.14 24.98
N ILE A 93 19.47 9.76 24.30
CA ILE A 93 19.25 10.33 22.98
C ILE A 93 18.68 9.28 22.02
N ALA A 94 17.66 9.67 21.25
CA ALA A 94 17.06 8.83 20.23
C ALA A 94 18.06 8.63 19.08
N TYR A 95 18.31 7.37 18.73
CA TYR A 95 19.16 6.99 17.59
C TYR A 95 18.35 6.67 16.32
N GLU A 96 17.02 6.54 16.45
CA GLU A 96 16.11 6.28 15.33
C GLU A 96 14.84 7.13 15.47
N VAL A 97 14.33 7.59 14.33
CA VAL A 97 13.03 8.28 14.22
C VAL A 97 12.11 7.41 13.39
N VAL A 98 11.03 6.93 14.01
CA VAL A 98 10.01 6.09 13.36
C VAL A 98 8.82 6.94 12.92
N GLN A 99 8.24 6.58 11.77
CA GLN A 99 7.01 7.20 11.25
C GLN A 99 5.88 6.17 11.20
N ILE A 100 4.65 6.63 11.45
CA ILE A 100 3.46 5.79 11.28
C ILE A 100 3.02 5.89 9.83
N VAL A 101 2.97 4.74 9.16
CA VAL A 101 2.51 4.60 7.79
C VAL A 101 1.25 3.74 7.74
N TRP A 102 0.41 4.00 6.74
CA TRP A 102 -0.73 3.14 6.43
C TRP A 102 -0.29 2.07 5.44
N LEU A 103 -0.70 0.83 5.70
CA LEU A 103 -0.53 -0.27 4.78
C LEU A 103 -1.90 -0.60 4.19
N VAL A 104 -2.00 -0.45 2.87
CA VAL A 104 -3.23 -0.72 2.10
C VAL A 104 -2.97 -1.99 1.26
N PRO A 105 -3.93 -2.93 1.20
CA PRO A 105 -3.78 -4.09 0.31
C PRO A 105 -3.69 -3.65 -1.14
N VAL A 106 -2.76 -4.24 -1.88
CA VAL A 106 -2.68 -4.06 -3.34
C VAL A 106 -3.93 -4.66 -3.96
N GLN A 107 -4.64 -3.87 -4.78
CA GLN A 107 -5.81 -4.38 -5.49
C GLN A 107 -5.34 -5.35 -6.58
N PRO A 108 -6.01 -6.51 -6.77
CA PRO A 108 -5.62 -7.44 -7.82
C PRO A 108 -5.74 -6.77 -9.19
N GLU A 109 -4.78 -7.05 -10.07
CA GLU A 109 -4.73 -6.55 -11.44
C GLU A 109 -6.11 -6.69 -12.12
N VAL A 110 -6.57 -5.61 -12.76
CA VAL A 110 -7.81 -5.63 -13.53
C VAL A 110 -7.79 -6.79 -14.52
N THR A 111 -8.88 -7.57 -14.55
CA THR A 111 -9.00 -8.70 -15.48
C THR A 111 -8.62 -8.28 -16.92
N SER A 112 -7.65 -8.99 -17.49
CA SER A 112 -6.97 -8.68 -18.78
C SER A 112 -7.91 -8.31 -19.95
N PHE A 113 -9.15 -8.82 -19.95
CA PHE A 113 -10.12 -8.51 -21.01
C PHE A 113 -10.68 -7.09 -20.92
N MET A 114 -10.88 -6.58 -19.70
CA MET A 114 -11.38 -5.20 -19.51
C MET A 114 -10.32 -4.18 -19.95
N ALA A 115 -9.04 -4.50 -19.75
CA ALA A 115 -7.91 -3.70 -20.22
C ALA A 115 -7.88 -3.53 -21.75
N LEU A 116 -8.45 -4.49 -22.50
CA LEU A 116 -8.48 -4.44 -23.97
C LEU A 116 -9.57 -3.50 -24.52
N ILE A 117 -10.65 -3.28 -23.76
CA ILE A 117 -11.78 -2.41 -24.14
C ILE A 117 -11.63 -1.00 -23.55
N SER A 118 -10.84 -0.87 -22.48
CA SER A 118 -10.47 0.38 -21.79
C SER A 118 -9.79 1.49 -22.62
N PRO A 119 -9.03 1.23 -23.72
CA PRO A 119 -8.28 2.29 -24.40
C PRO A 119 -9.15 3.41 -24.99
N LEU A 120 -10.41 3.10 -25.29
CA LEU A 120 -11.36 4.06 -25.81
C LEU A 120 -12.31 4.50 -24.70
N GLU A 121 -12.48 5.81 -24.56
CA GLU A 121 -13.49 6.36 -23.66
C GLU A 121 -14.90 5.88 -24.05
N MET A 122 -15.79 5.75 -23.06
CA MET A 122 -17.18 5.34 -23.29
C MET A 122 -17.90 6.24 -24.29
N THR A 123 -17.56 7.53 -24.32
CA THR A 123 -18.03 8.52 -25.30
C THR A 123 -17.70 8.12 -26.73
N VAL A 124 -16.48 7.65 -26.98
CA VAL A 124 -16.01 7.20 -28.30
C VAL A 124 -16.72 5.90 -28.70
N TRP A 125 -16.92 4.97 -27.77
CA TRP A 125 -17.70 3.76 -28.02
C TRP A 125 -19.13 4.07 -28.46
N PHE A 126 -19.81 5.01 -27.79
CA PHE A 126 -21.14 5.45 -28.22
C PHE A 126 -21.11 6.10 -29.61
N ALA A 127 -20.10 6.93 -29.90
CA ALA A 127 -19.94 7.53 -31.23
C ALA A 127 -19.76 6.47 -32.33
N ILE A 128 -18.95 5.44 -32.09
CA ILE A 128 -18.76 4.32 -33.01
C ILE A 128 -20.09 3.60 -33.26
N ILE A 129 -20.84 3.27 -32.20
CA ILE A 129 -22.16 2.62 -32.32
C ILE A 129 -23.13 3.47 -33.15
N VAL A 130 -23.17 4.79 -32.89
CA VAL A 130 -24.01 5.72 -33.66
C VAL A 130 -23.62 5.74 -35.14
N VAL A 131 -22.32 5.80 -35.45
CA VAL A 131 -21.82 5.74 -36.85
C VAL A 131 -22.22 4.42 -37.52
N PHE A 132 -22.14 3.29 -36.81
CA PHE A 132 -22.62 2.00 -37.32
C PHE A 132 -24.13 1.98 -37.56
N LEU A 133 -24.93 2.56 -36.66
CA LEU A 133 -26.37 2.70 -36.85
C LEU A 133 -26.70 3.55 -38.09
N PHE A 134 -25.99 4.67 -38.27
CA PHE A 134 -26.10 5.47 -39.49
C PHE A 134 -25.73 4.68 -40.75
N ALA A 135 -24.69 3.85 -40.70
CA ALA A 135 -24.32 2.96 -41.80
C ALA A 135 -25.45 1.99 -42.17
N ILE A 136 -26.11 1.42 -41.16
CA ILE A 136 -27.26 0.52 -41.32
C ILE A 136 -28.46 1.25 -41.93
N ILE A 137 -28.74 2.48 -41.48
CA ILE A 137 -29.82 3.30 -42.03
C ILE A 137 -29.56 3.65 -43.49
N ILE A 138 -28.35 4.12 -43.82
CA ILE A 138 -27.93 4.45 -45.20
C ILE A 138 -28.05 3.21 -46.09
N ARG A 139 -27.66 2.03 -45.59
CA ARG A 139 -27.85 0.77 -46.29
C ARG A 139 -29.33 0.50 -46.57
N PHE A 140 -30.19 0.62 -45.58
CA PHE A 140 -31.62 0.35 -45.72
C PHE A 140 -32.30 1.30 -46.71
N THR A 141 -31.91 2.58 -46.72
CA THR A 141 -32.52 3.61 -47.57
C THR A 141 -31.98 3.67 -48.99
N LEU A 142 -30.67 3.48 -49.19
CA LEU A 142 -30.04 3.64 -50.51
C LEU A 142 -29.56 2.33 -51.16
N PHE A 143 -29.16 1.31 -50.39
CA PHE A 143 -28.29 0.24 -50.90
C PHE A 143 -28.62 -1.16 -50.35
N TYR A 144 -29.69 -1.75 -50.86
CA TYR A 144 -30.13 -3.12 -50.48
C TYR A 144 -29.12 -4.23 -50.83
N LYS A 145 -28.17 -3.98 -51.75
CA LYS A 145 -27.27 -5.01 -52.31
C LYS A 145 -26.03 -5.34 -51.49
N ILE A 146 -25.61 -4.48 -50.56
CA ILE A 146 -24.41 -4.69 -49.74
C ILE A 146 -24.83 -5.37 -48.43
N SER A 147 -24.14 -6.42 -48.01
CA SER A 147 -24.42 -7.09 -46.73
C SER A 147 -23.76 -6.36 -45.55
N PHE A 148 -24.35 -6.43 -44.36
CA PHE A 148 -23.82 -5.77 -43.17
C PHE A 148 -22.40 -6.24 -42.82
N LEU A 149 -22.13 -7.53 -43.00
CA LEU A 149 -20.81 -8.12 -42.80
C LEU A 149 -19.75 -7.52 -43.71
N GLU A 150 -20.16 -7.02 -44.87
CA GLU A 150 -19.27 -6.39 -45.85
C GLU A 150 -18.82 -5.01 -45.38
N ILE A 151 -19.76 -4.24 -44.82
CA ILE A 151 -19.49 -2.94 -44.21
C ILE A 151 -18.59 -3.11 -42.99
N PHE A 152 -18.86 -4.11 -42.15
CA PHE A 152 -18.03 -4.44 -41.00
C PHE A 152 -16.62 -4.88 -41.42
N ALA A 153 -16.49 -5.71 -42.46
CA ALA A 153 -15.21 -6.13 -43.01
C ALA A 153 -14.38 -4.94 -43.55
N ILE A 154 -15.03 -3.97 -44.22
CA ILE A 154 -14.37 -2.75 -44.71
C ILE A 154 -13.85 -1.90 -43.55
N ILE A 155 -14.62 -1.77 -42.46
CA ILE A 155 -14.22 -0.98 -41.28
C ILE A 155 -13.04 -1.62 -40.53
N ILE A 156 -12.99 -2.95 -40.47
CA ILE A 156 -11.84 -3.69 -39.92
C ILE A 156 -10.61 -3.62 -40.84
N GLY A 157 -10.78 -3.14 -42.08
CA GLY A 157 -9.70 -3.03 -43.06
C GLY A 157 -9.44 -4.31 -43.86
N VAL A 158 -10.41 -5.23 -43.92
CA VAL A 158 -10.30 -6.45 -44.73
C VAL A 158 -10.39 -6.10 -46.22
N ALA A 159 -9.49 -6.68 -47.01
CA ALA A 159 -9.44 -6.47 -48.46
C ALA A 159 -10.74 -6.93 -49.13
N TRP A 160 -11.39 -6.02 -49.86
CA TRP A 160 -12.64 -6.27 -50.54
C TRP A 160 -12.43 -6.63 -52.01
N ASN A 161 -12.72 -7.87 -52.42
CA ASN A 161 -12.44 -8.36 -53.78
C ASN A 161 -13.38 -7.81 -54.88
N ARG A 162 -14.55 -7.23 -54.54
CA ARG A 162 -15.51 -6.69 -55.53
C ARG A 162 -15.53 -5.17 -55.53
N GLN A 163 -14.78 -4.56 -56.44
CA GLN A 163 -14.71 -3.10 -56.51
C GLN A 163 -16.06 -2.46 -56.91
N PRO A 164 -16.52 -1.40 -56.22
CA PRO A 164 -17.74 -0.69 -56.61
C PRO A 164 -17.58 0.00 -57.97
N MET A 165 -18.50 -0.28 -58.89
CA MET A 165 -18.48 0.26 -60.27
C MET A 165 -19.08 1.68 -60.38
N GLY A 166 -19.90 2.14 -59.43
CA GLY A 166 -20.56 3.46 -59.49
C GLY A 166 -19.79 4.56 -58.75
N TYR A 167 -19.79 5.79 -59.29
CA TYR A 167 -19.10 6.95 -58.69
C TYR A 167 -19.52 7.24 -57.24
N TYR A 168 -20.81 7.23 -56.95
CA TYR A 168 -21.35 7.43 -55.60
C TYR A 168 -20.91 6.34 -54.61
N TYR A 169 -20.81 5.10 -55.08
CA TYR A 169 -20.38 3.98 -54.23
C TYR A 169 -18.87 4.06 -53.95
N ARG A 170 -18.08 4.55 -54.90
CA ARG A 170 -16.62 4.71 -54.73
C ARG A 170 -16.29 5.76 -53.68
N THR A 171 -16.97 6.91 -53.68
CA THR A 171 -16.71 7.97 -52.71
C THR A 171 -17.11 7.55 -51.29
N MET A 172 -18.26 6.89 -51.10
CA MET A 172 -18.62 6.30 -49.81
C MET A 172 -17.64 5.21 -49.37
N PHE A 173 -17.25 4.31 -50.27
CA PHE A 173 -16.30 3.24 -49.97
C PHE A 173 -14.95 3.80 -49.50
N ILE A 174 -14.43 4.82 -50.20
CA ILE A 174 -13.20 5.51 -49.79
C ILE A 174 -13.38 6.18 -48.42
N SER A 175 -14.51 6.84 -48.17
CA SER A 175 -14.81 7.45 -46.87
C SER A 175 -14.83 6.42 -45.73
N TRP A 176 -15.43 5.25 -45.96
CA TRP A 176 -15.46 4.15 -44.98
C TRP A 176 -14.07 3.56 -44.72
N ILE A 177 -13.24 3.42 -45.75
CA ILE A 177 -11.85 2.98 -45.61
C ILE A 177 -11.05 3.97 -44.79
N ILE A 178 -11.13 5.27 -45.10
CA ILE A 178 -10.39 6.30 -44.36
C ILE A 178 -10.85 6.32 -42.90
N PHE A 179 -12.16 6.22 -42.64
CA PHE A 179 -12.70 6.13 -41.29
C PHE A 179 -12.18 4.91 -40.52
N GLY A 180 -12.27 3.70 -41.10
CA GLY A 180 -11.79 2.47 -40.47
C GLY A 180 -10.28 2.50 -40.23
N PHE A 181 -9.51 3.04 -41.17
CA PHE A 181 -8.07 3.23 -41.02
C PHE A 181 -7.74 4.17 -39.86
N ILE A 182 -8.38 5.33 -39.77
CA ILE A 182 -8.17 6.27 -38.67
C ILE A 182 -8.56 5.63 -37.33
N LEU A 183 -9.70 4.94 -37.26
CA LEU A 183 -10.18 4.29 -36.05
C LEU A 183 -9.21 3.22 -35.54
N THR A 184 -8.73 2.35 -36.44
CA THR A 184 -7.77 1.29 -36.09
C THR A 184 -6.42 1.86 -35.65
N GLN A 185 -5.93 2.91 -36.30
CA GLN A 185 -4.68 3.58 -35.90
C GLN A 185 -4.80 4.23 -34.51
N PHE A 186 -5.90 4.95 -34.23
CA PHE A 186 -6.11 5.53 -32.90
C PHE A 186 -6.21 4.46 -31.82
N TYR A 187 -6.95 3.39 -32.08
CA TYR A 187 -7.04 2.26 -31.14
C TYR A 187 -5.66 1.66 -30.85
N LEU A 188 -4.89 1.33 -31.89
CA LEU A 188 -3.54 0.78 -31.75
C LEU A 188 -2.56 1.74 -31.07
N ALA A 189 -2.72 3.05 -31.24
CA ALA A 189 -1.90 4.05 -30.55
C ALA A 189 -2.24 4.19 -29.06
N SER A 190 -3.52 4.02 -28.69
CA SER A 190 -4.01 4.14 -27.30
C SER A 190 -3.78 2.89 -26.46
N LEU A 191 -3.74 1.70 -27.08
CA LEU A 191 -3.64 0.42 -26.39
C LEU A 191 -2.35 0.27 -25.56
N PRO A 192 -1.14 0.62 -26.05
CA PRO A 192 0.09 0.50 -25.26
C PRO A 192 0.07 1.36 -24.00
N GLY A 193 -0.51 2.56 -24.07
CA GLY A 193 -0.62 3.45 -22.91
C GLY A 193 -1.41 2.80 -21.77
N ARG A 194 -2.52 2.13 -22.08
CA ARG A 194 -3.34 1.44 -21.08
C ARG A 194 -2.79 0.09 -20.62
N LEU A 195 -1.98 -0.58 -21.44
CA LEU A 195 -1.33 -1.83 -21.04
C LEU A 195 -0.09 -1.60 -20.18
N LEU A 196 0.49 -0.40 -20.24
CA LEU A 196 1.67 -0.01 -19.47
C LEU A 196 1.31 0.83 -18.23
N GLU A 197 0.08 1.35 -18.16
CA GLU A 197 -0.43 2.07 -17.00
C GLU A 197 -0.87 1.06 -15.94
N ASP A 198 -0.20 1.08 -14.78
CA ASP A 198 -0.60 0.25 -13.65
C ASP A 198 -2.01 0.67 -13.20
N PRO A 199 -2.97 -0.26 -13.09
CA PRO A 199 -4.39 0.04 -12.84
C PRO A 199 -4.68 0.47 -11.40
N GLU A 200 -3.66 0.76 -10.60
CA GLU A 200 -3.83 0.99 -9.17
C GLU A 200 -4.47 2.37 -8.94
N GLU A 201 -5.71 2.38 -8.43
CA GLU A 201 -6.21 3.54 -7.68
C GLU A 201 -5.34 3.66 -6.43
N GLU A 202 -4.24 4.41 -6.53
CA GLU A 202 -3.32 4.65 -5.43
C GLU A 202 -4.02 5.51 -4.37
N ILE A 203 -4.15 4.97 -3.15
CA ILE A 203 -4.67 5.74 -2.02
C ILE A 203 -3.54 6.62 -1.50
N ASP A 204 -3.36 7.76 -2.14
CA ASP A 204 -2.26 8.69 -1.85
C ASP A 204 -2.48 9.50 -0.59
N THR A 205 -3.74 9.87 -0.31
CA THR A 205 -4.05 10.76 0.81
C THR A 205 -4.88 10.10 1.90
N ILE A 206 -4.73 10.63 3.10
CA ILE A 206 -5.55 10.24 4.27
C ILE A 206 -7.04 10.50 4.00
N ASN A 207 -7.38 11.49 3.17
CA ASN A 207 -8.77 11.77 2.82
C ASN A 207 -9.33 10.66 1.94
N ASP A 208 -8.58 10.25 0.91
CA ASP A 208 -8.96 9.15 0.02
C ASP A 208 -9.10 7.85 0.82
N LEU A 209 -8.22 7.61 1.78
CA LEU A 209 -8.31 6.46 2.68
C LEU A 209 -9.59 6.49 3.53
N LEU A 210 -10.02 7.66 4.02
CA LEU A 210 -11.23 7.80 4.82
C LEU A 210 -12.52 7.64 4.00
N ASP A 211 -12.47 8.01 2.73
CA ASP A 211 -13.56 7.96 1.76
C ASP A 211 -13.64 6.61 1.05
N SER A 212 -12.54 5.85 0.99
CA SER A 212 -12.45 4.49 0.41
C SER A 212 -13.40 3.46 1.06
N GLY A 213 -13.88 3.74 2.28
CA GLY A 213 -14.70 2.81 3.05
C GLY A 213 -13.94 1.61 3.63
N ILE A 214 -12.61 1.54 3.43
CA ILE A 214 -11.76 0.48 3.96
C ILE A 214 -11.70 0.59 5.50
N PRO A 215 -11.88 -0.52 6.24
CA PRO A 215 -11.78 -0.50 7.70
C PRO A 215 -10.34 -0.21 8.13
N LEU A 216 -10.17 0.85 8.94
CA LEU A 216 -8.89 1.24 9.51
C LEU A 216 -8.62 0.44 10.77
N GLY A 217 -7.40 -0.06 10.95
CA GLY A 217 -7.03 -0.65 12.22
C GLY A 217 -5.53 -0.83 12.41
N GLY A 218 -5.16 -1.15 13.64
CA GLY A 218 -3.77 -1.36 14.01
C GLY A 218 -3.59 -1.70 15.48
N SER A 219 -2.36 -1.62 15.95
CA SER A 219 -2.01 -1.96 17.33
C SER A 219 -2.51 -0.90 18.32
N LYS A 220 -2.58 -1.28 19.61
CA LYS A 220 -2.93 -0.34 20.69
C LYS A 220 -1.93 0.83 20.78
N LEU A 221 -0.66 0.61 20.43
CA LEU A 221 0.36 1.67 20.41
C LEU A 221 0.06 2.70 19.32
N ALA A 222 -0.33 2.26 18.13
CA ALA A 222 -0.75 3.15 17.04
C ALA A 222 -1.95 4.01 17.48
N LYS A 223 -2.92 3.43 18.20
CA LYS A 223 -4.06 4.19 18.74
C LYS A 223 -3.62 5.28 19.72
N LEU A 224 -2.63 5.03 20.58
CA LEU A 224 -2.13 6.01 21.55
C LEU A 224 -1.43 7.20 20.88
N PHE A 225 -0.78 6.98 19.73
CA PHE A 225 -0.16 8.06 18.96
C PHE A 225 -1.19 9.12 18.53
N PHE A 226 -2.36 8.68 18.05
CA PHE A 226 -3.44 9.61 17.66
C PHE A 226 -4.07 10.34 18.85
N VAL A 227 -4.02 9.76 20.06
CA VAL A 227 -4.49 10.42 21.29
C VAL A 227 -3.51 11.51 21.74
N GLY A 228 -2.20 11.26 21.70
CA GLY A 228 -1.20 12.26 22.08
C GLY A 228 -1.17 13.49 21.17
N ASN A 229 -1.52 13.32 19.88
CA ASN A 229 -1.57 14.43 18.93
C ASN A 229 -2.84 15.30 19.07
N ARG A 230 -3.94 14.75 19.62
CA ARG A 230 -5.17 15.51 19.91
C ARG A 230 -4.95 16.64 20.90
N THR A 231 -4.06 16.46 21.86
CA THR A 231 -3.78 17.45 22.91
C THR A 231 -2.88 18.58 22.43
N ILE A 232 -2.15 18.39 21.33
CA ILE A 232 -1.14 19.34 20.84
C ILE A 232 -1.68 20.21 19.70
N ASN A 233 -2.55 19.68 18.83
CA ASN A 233 -3.00 20.37 17.62
C ASN A 233 -4.50 20.69 17.64
N SER A 234 -4.86 21.74 18.38
CA SER A 234 -6.21 22.34 18.40
C SER A 234 -6.45 23.37 17.28
N SER A 235 -5.65 23.37 16.21
CA SER A 235 -5.82 24.24 15.04
C SER A 235 -6.72 23.58 13.96
N SER A 236 -8.02 23.86 14.12
CA SER A 236 -9.15 23.97 13.17
C SER A 236 -9.37 23.06 11.94
N THR A 237 -8.41 22.29 11.42
CA THR A 237 -8.66 21.45 10.21
C THR A 237 -8.17 20.01 10.35
N SER A 238 -6.99 19.79 10.94
CA SER A 238 -6.46 18.44 11.15
C SER A 238 -7.14 17.68 12.30
N SER A 239 -7.77 18.39 13.25
CA SER A 239 -8.45 17.76 14.39
C SER A 239 -9.67 16.94 13.97
N GLY A 240 -10.42 17.40 12.96
CA GLY A 240 -11.57 16.70 12.42
C GLY A 240 -11.21 15.38 11.73
N LEU A 241 -10.08 15.35 11.01
CA LEU A 241 -9.58 14.15 10.35
C LEU A 241 -9.12 13.11 11.37
N ILE A 242 -8.35 13.53 12.38
CA ILE A 242 -7.88 12.64 13.44
C ILE A 242 -9.07 12.08 14.24
N ASP A 243 -10.13 12.86 14.46
CA ASP A 243 -11.36 12.37 15.11
C ASP A 243 -12.10 11.32 14.26
N LYS A 244 -12.20 11.54 12.94
CA LYS A 244 -12.76 10.56 12.00
C LYS A 244 -11.97 9.26 11.98
N ILE A 245 -10.64 9.34 11.90
CA ILE A 245 -9.74 8.16 11.94
C ILE A 245 -9.97 7.41 13.26
N PHE A 246 -9.92 8.12 14.39
CA PHE A 246 -10.04 7.49 15.71
C PHE A 246 -11.38 6.77 15.90
N LYS A 247 -12.48 7.34 15.40
CA LYS A 247 -13.81 6.70 15.44
C LYS A 247 -13.90 5.42 14.61
N LYS A 248 -13.22 5.40 13.45
CA LYS A 248 -13.18 4.24 12.56
C LYS A 248 -12.05 3.24 12.91
N PHE A 249 -11.13 3.58 13.82
CA PHE A 249 -9.94 2.78 14.12
C PHE A 249 -10.24 1.55 14.98
N ILE A 250 -10.06 0.37 14.39
CA ILE A 250 -10.17 -0.93 15.04
C ILE A 250 -8.82 -1.29 15.68
N VAL A 251 -8.85 -1.71 16.95
CA VAL A 251 -7.65 -2.18 17.65
C VAL A 251 -7.56 -3.68 17.52
N PHE A 252 -6.47 -4.17 16.96
CA PHE A 252 -6.18 -5.60 16.88
C PHE A 252 -5.33 -6.05 18.06
N GLU A 253 -5.53 -7.30 18.49
CA GLU A 253 -4.57 -7.97 19.37
C GLU A 253 -3.26 -8.22 18.61
N ARG A 254 -2.14 -8.34 19.34
CA ARG A 254 -0.81 -8.40 18.72
C ARG A 254 -0.68 -9.55 17.71
N ILE A 255 -1.18 -10.73 18.06
CA ILE A 255 -1.09 -11.92 17.21
C ILE A 255 -1.91 -11.74 15.94
N ASP A 256 -3.14 -11.23 16.06
CA ASP A 256 -4.01 -10.96 14.93
C ASP A 256 -3.45 -9.86 14.03
N TYR A 257 -2.85 -8.83 14.62
CA TYR A 257 -2.18 -7.76 13.91
C TYR A 257 -0.99 -8.30 13.10
N GLU A 258 -0.09 -9.05 13.74
CA GLU A 258 1.07 -9.66 13.08
C GLU A 258 0.64 -10.58 11.94
N LYS A 259 -0.40 -11.39 12.14
CA LYS A 259 -0.97 -12.24 11.09
C LYS A 259 -1.51 -11.42 9.92
N LYS A 260 -2.31 -10.38 10.18
CA LYS A 260 -2.86 -9.51 9.13
C LYS A 260 -1.78 -8.75 8.36
N VAL A 261 -0.74 -8.28 9.04
CA VAL A 261 0.41 -7.63 8.39
C VAL A 261 1.15 -8.62 7.49
N GLN A 262 1.33 -9.86 7.94
CA GLN A 262 1.91 -10.92 7.10
C GLN A 262 1.02 -11.26 5.90
N ASP A 263 -0.31 -11.33 6.10
CA ASP A 263 -1.27 -11.56 5.03
C ASP A 263 -1.14 -10.44 3.97
N LEU A 264 -1.10 -9.16 4.41
CA LEU A 264 -0.90 -7.99 3.53
C LEU A 264 0.44 -8.05 2.77
N ILE A 265 1.54 -8.37 3.45
CA ILE A 265 2.87 -8.50 2.82
C ILE A 265 2.87 -9.65 1.80
N SER A 266 2.13 -10.73 2.08
CA SER A 266 2.03 -11.89 1.19
C SER A 266 0.97 -11.77 0.09
N GLY A 267 0.22 -10.64 0.04
CA GLY A 267 -0.82 -10.40 -0.94
C GLY A 267 -2.04 -11.32 -0.81
N LYS A 268 -2.37 -11.74 0.41
CA LYS A 268 -3.50 -12.65 0.72
C LYS A 268 -4.70 -11.95 1.33
#